data_AF-A0A2H0UAX3-F1
#
_entry.id   AF-A0A2H0UAX3-F1
#
_cell.length_a   1.000
_cell.length_b   1.000
_cell.length_c   1.000
_cell.angle_alpha   90.00
_cell.angle_beta   90.00
_cell.angle_gamma   90.00
#
_symmetry.space_group_name_H-M   'P 1'
#
loop_
_entity.id
_entity.type
_entity.pdbx_description
1 polymer ?
#
loop_
_entity_poly.entity_id
_entity_poly.type
_entity_poly.pdbx_seq_one_letter_code
_entity_poly.pdbx_strand_id
1 'polypeptide(L)'
;MDFQAWGALIAAWPTDWIIICTIAVLIAFDSLRSGTARAAALMLSLPAAFFVSRALPDAFFLGPLVGQLAVPFAQAAIFIIITILLYLVAHRAIFAFSDGGGVVQSLITGTAAVIVLVVIWLQVPALESLWYFGDQVQTVFGTAYRFWWLVASYAALAFVRS
;
A
#
# COMPACT_ATOMS: atom_id res chain seq x y z
N MET A 1 1.57 -2.28 35.46
CA MET A 1 2.19 -2.07 34.13
C MET A 1 2.57 -0.60 34.06
N ASP A 2 3.85 -0.29 33.89
CA ASP A 2 4.35 1.08 33.96
C ASP A 2 4.11 1.80 32.62
N PHE A 3 2.93 2.40 32.48
CA PHE A 3 2.51 3.09 31.25
C PHE A 3 3.44 4.25 30.88
N GLN A 4 4.19 4.81 31.84
CA GLN A 4 5.20 5.84 31.56
C GLN A 4 6.44 5.25 30.85
N ALA A 5 6.88 4.06 31.22
CA ALA A 5 7.98 3.35 30.55
C ALA A 5 7.60 2.98 29.09
N TRP A 6 6.35 2.58 28.86
CA TRP A 6 5.82 2.35 27.51
C TRP A 6 5.72 3.65 26.69
N GLY A 7 5.27 4.74 27.31
CA GLY A 7 5.20 6.05 26.66
C GLY A 7 6.58 6.58 26.24
N ALA A 8 7.61 6.38 27.07
CA ALA A 8 8.99 6.77 26.76
C ALA A 8 9.62 5.92 25.64
N LEU A 9 9.33 4.61 25.61
CA LEU A 9 9.75 3.72 24.52
C LEU A 9 9.10 4.09 23.18
N ILE A 10 7.80 4.39 23.19
CA ILE A 10 7.05 4.81 22.00
C ILE A 10 7.52 6.20 21.52
N ALA A 11 7.81 7.12 22.45
CA ALA A 11 8.32 8.45 22.12
C ALA A 11 9.73 8.42 21.50
N ALA A 12 10.53 7.40 21.81
CA ALA A 12 11.85 7.19 21.21
C ALA A 12 11.80 6.46 19.85
N TRP A 13 10.65 5.90 19.47
CA TRP A 13 10.48 5.20 18.20
C TRP A 13 10.20 6.17 17.05
N PRO A 14 10.84 6.00 15.87
CA PRO A 14 10.53 6.83 14.72
C PRO A 14 9.06 6.69 14.36
N THR A 15 8.36 7.83 14.24
CA THR A 15 6.91 7.90 13.98
C THR A 15 6.49 7.09 12.76
N ASP A 16 7.36 7.00 11.75
CA ASP A 16 7.12 6.22 10.54
C ASP A 16 6.86 4.74 10.80
N TRP A 17 7.63 4.10 11.70
CA TRP A 17 7.45 2.69 12.02
C TRP A 17 6.15 2.45 12.79
N ILE A 18 5.75 3.40 13.63
CA ILE A 18 4.46 3.35 14.31
C ILE A 18 3.33 3.37 13.27
N ILE A 19 3.37 4.29 12.30
CA ILE A 19 2.38 4.37 11.22
C ILE A 19 2.33 3.08 10.40
N ILE A 20 3.49 2.56 9.98
CA ILE A 20 3.59 1.31 9.21
C ILE A 20 3.00 0.15 10.01
N CYS A 21 3.38 -0.03 11.26
CA CYS A 21 2.84 -1.10 12.11
C CYS A 21 1.34 -0.97 12.34
N THR A 22 0.83 0.25 12.57
CA THR A 22 -0.61 0.49 12.73
C THR A 22 -1.38 0.11 11.47
N ILE A 23 -0.92 0.53 10.28
CA ILE A 23 -1.57 0.17 9.02
C ILE A 23 -1.54 -1.34 8.81
N ALA A 24 -0.41 -2.00 9.08
CA ALA A 24 -0.28 -3.45 8.97
C ALA A 24 -1.31 -4.18 9.85
N VAL A 25 -1.45 -3.75 11.11
CA VAL A 25 -2.40 -4.32 12.07
C VAL A 25 -3.84 -4.07 11.63
N LEU A 26 -4.18 -2.87 11.14
CA LEU A 26 -5.52 -2.57 10.63
C LEU A 26 -5.89 -3.46 9.43
N ILE A 27 -4.97 -3.66 8.49
CA ILE A 27 -5.19 -4.55 7.34
C ILE A 27 -5.30 -6.00 7.81
N ALA A 28 -4.50 -6.42 8.79
CA ALA A 28 -4.61 -7.76 9.37
C ALA A 28 -6.01 -7.97 10.00
N PHE A 29 -6.49 -7.03 10.81
CA PHE A 29 -7.84 -7.09 11.39
C PHE A 29 -8.96 -7.08 10.35
N ASP A 30 -8.83 -6.27 9.30
CA ASP A 30 -9.80 -6.29 8.20
C ASP A 30 -9.79 -7.64 7.47
N SER A 31 -8.62 -8.22 7.25
CA SER A 31 -8.47 -9.53 6.60
C SER A 31 -8.98 -10.70 7.44
N LEU A 32 -8.91 -10.62 8.78
CA LEU A 32 -9.57 -11.57 9.68
C LEU A 32 -11.08 -11.58 9.51
N ARG A 33 -11.67 -10.40 9.33
CA ARG A 33 -13.13 -10.24 9.26
C ARG A 33 -13.67 -10.54 7.87
N SER A 34 -12.96 -10.11 6.83
CA SER A 34 -13.49 -10.05 5.46
C SER A 34 -12.73 -10.91 4.45
N GLY A 35 -11.72 -11.65 4.91
CA GLY A 35 -10.86 -12.49 4.08
C GLY A 35 -9.68 -11.72 3.48
N THR A 36 -8.69 -12.46 3.00
CA THR A 36 -7.41 -11.93 2.52
C THR A 36 -7.50 -11.42 1.07
N ALA A 37 -8.54 -11.81 0.34
CA ALA A 37 -8.77 -11.46 -1.06
C ALA A 37 -8.95 -9.94 -1.30
N ARG A 38 -9.56 -9.21 -0.35
CA ARG A 38 -9.72 -7.74 -0.46
C ARG A 38 -8.38 -7.02 -0.41
N ALA A 39 -7.57 -7.35 0.58
CA ALA A 39 -6.22 -6.82 0.71
C ALA A 39 -5.38 -7.17 -0.52
N ALA A 40 -5.42 -8.43 -0.99
CA ALA A 40 -4.70 -8.84 -2.19
C ALA A 40 -5.13 -8.05 -3.44
N ALA A 41 -6.44 -7.84 -3.65
CA ALA A 41 -6.94 -7.06 -4.78
C ALA A 41 -6.50 -5.59 -4.72
N LEU A 42 -6.50 -4.99 -3.53
CA LEU A 42 -6.01 -3.62 -3.33
C LEU A 42 -4.50 -3.50 -3.60
N MET A 43 -3.73 -4.47 -3.12
CA MET A 43 -2.27 -4.47 -3.31
C MET A 43 -1.87 -4.74 -4.77
N LEU A 44 -2.71 -5.44 -5.53
CA LEU A 44 -2.52 -5.60 -6.97
C LEU A 44 -2.92 -4.36 -7.77
N SER A 45 -3.91 -3.59 -7.30
CA SER A 45 -4.34 -2.37 -8.01
C SER A 45 -3.35 -1.22 -7.86
N LEU A 46 -2.58 -1.15 -6.78
CA LEU A 46 -1.61 -0.08 -6.51
C LEU A 46 -0.50 0.07 -7.58
N PRO A 47 0.27 -0.97 -7.95
CA PRO A 47 1.26 -0.85 -9.03
C PRO A 47 0.62 -0.58 -10.39
N ALA A 48 -0.54 -1.18 -10.66
CA ALA A 48 -1.27 -0.93 -11.90
C ALA A 48 -1.69 0.54 -12.00
N ALA A 49 -2.18 1.12 -10.90
CA ALA A 49 -2.51 2.53 -10.82
C ALA A 49 -1.28 3.42 -11.01
N PHE A 50 -0.13 3.01 -10.46
CA PHE A 50 1.13 3.70 -10.67
C PHE A 50 1.52 3.78 -12.15
N PHE A 51 1.48 2.66 -12.88
CA PHE A 51 1.78 2.65 -14.31
C PHE A 51 0.78 3.48 -15.12
N VAL A 52 -0.52 3.36 -14.83
CA VAL A 52 -1.55 4.17 -15.51
C VAL A 52 -1.34 5.66 -15.24
N SER A 53 -1.06 6.03 -13.99
CA SER A 53 -0.83 7.43 -13.62
C SER A 53 0.40 8.04 -14.29
N ARG A 54 1.44 7.24 -14.58
CA ARG A 54 2.60 7.68 -15.36
C ARG A 54 2.32 7.81 -16.85
N ALA A 55 1.40 7.03 -17.39
CA ALA A 55 1.00 7.10 -18.80
C ALA A 55 -0.08 8.17 -19.07
N LEU A 56 -0.75 8.68 -18.04
CA LEU A 56 -1.83 9.67 -18.17
C LEU A 56 -1.44 10.97 -18.89
N PRO A 57 -0.27 11.59 -18.64
CA PRO A 57 0.12 12.81 -19.35
C PRO A 57 0.22 12.62 -20.88
N ASP A 58 0.55 11.41 -21.32
CA ASP A 58 0.70 11.06 -22.74
C ASP A 58 -0.64 10.67 -23.40
N ALA A 59 -1.73 10.60 -22.64
CA ALA A 59 -3.04 10.22 -23.16
C ALA A 59 -3.67 11.38 -23.96
N PHE A 60 -4.03 11.13 -25.22
CA PHE A 60 -4.57 12.14 -26.15
C PHE A 60 -5.74 12.98 -25.57
N PHE A 61 -6.68 12.34 -24.87
CA PHE A 61 -7.87 13.03 -24.33
C PHE A 61 -7.68 13.58 -22.90
N LEU A 62 -6.89 12.90 -22.06
CA LEU A 62 -6.79 13.21 -20.63
C LEU A 62 -5.54 14.01 -20.27
N GLY A 63 -4.49 13.95 -21.09
CA GLY A 63 -3.22 14.64 -20.88
C GLY A 63 -3.36 16.15 -20.68
N PRO A 64 -4.12 16.89 -21.51
CA PRO A 64 -4.32 18.33 -21.33
C PRO A 64 -5.03 18.70 -20.03
N LEU A 65 -5.96 17.87 -19.54
CA LEU A 65 -6.68 18.10 -18.28
C LEU A 65 -5.79 17.81 -17.07
N VAL A 66 -4.99 16.75 -17.12
CA VAL A 66 -4.03 16.39 -16.07
C VAL A 66 -2.89 17.42 -15.98
N GLY A 67 -2.44 17.96 -17.12
CA GLY A 67 -1.42 19.01 -17.18
C GLY A 67 -1.83 20.32 -16.50
N GLN A 68 -3.12 20.61 -16.41
CA GLN A 68 -3.64 21.78 -15.67
C GLN A 68 -3.70 21.55 -14.16
N LEU A 69 -3.72 20.28 -13.72
CA LEU A 69 -3.81 19.87 -12.31
C LEU A 69 -2.41 19.55 -11.76
N ALA A 70 -1.50 20.54 -11.81
CA ALA A 70 -0.11 20.38 -11.37
C ALA A 70 0.07 20.40 -9.84
N VAL A 71 -0.99 20.63 -9.06
CA VAL A 71 -0.93 20.67 -7.60
C VAL A 71 -0.74 19.24 -7.06
N PRO A 72 0.20 18.99 -6.13
CA PRO A 72 0.49 17.63 -5.64
C PRO A 72 -0.74 16.91 -5.06
N PHE A 73 -1.60 17.63 -4.35
CA PHE A 73 -2.87 17.11 -3.83
C PHE A 73 -3.81 16.62 -4.94
N ALA A 74 -3.87 17.31 -6.07
CA ALA A 74 -4.72 16.90 -7.20
C ALA A 74 -4.16 15.64 -7.87
N GLN A 75 -2.83 15.53 -8.01
CA GLN A 75 -2.18 14.34 -8.54
C GLN A 75 -2.37 13.11 -7.64
N ALA A 76 -2.26 13.29 -6.32
CA ALA A 76 -2.56 12.24 -5.36
C ALA A 76 -4.02 11.79 -5.43
N ALA A 77 -4.96 12.73 -5.55
CA ALA A 77 -6.38 12.42 -5.73
C ALA A 77 -6.64 11.60 -7.01
N ILE A 78 -6.03 11.98 -8.13
CA ILE A 78 -6.11 11.23 -9.39
C ILE A 78 -5.57 9.80 -9.21
N PHE A 79 -4.41 9.65 -8.57
CA PHE A 79 -3.84 8.33 -8.28
C PHE A 79 -4.78 7.47 -7.42
N ILE A 80 -5.39 8.05 -6.39
CA ILE A 80 -6.36 7.36 -5.53
C ILE A 80 -7.60 6.93 -6.34
N ILE A 81 -8.14 7.81 -7.18
CA ILE A 81 -9.30 7.49 -8.03
C ILE A 81 -8.98 6.31 -8.97
N ILE A 82 -7.82 6.34 -9.64
CA ILE A 82 -7.39 5.23 -10.50
C ILE A 82 -7.23 3.94 -9.69
N THR A 83 -6.62 4.03 -8.50
CA THR A 83 -6.45 2.87 -7.60
C THR A 83 -7.79 2.27 -7.21
N ILE A 84 -8.80 3.09 -6.91
CA ILE A 84 -10.16 2.63 -6.58
C ILE A 84 -10.80 1.95 -7.80
N LEU A 85 -10.72 2.55 -8.99
CA LEU A 85 -11.29 1.95 -10.20
C LEU A 85 -10.66 0.59 -10.52
N LEU A 86 -9.32 0.51 -10.47
CA LEU A 86 -8.60 -0.74 -10.68
C LEU A 86 -8.84 -1.75 -9.57
N TYR A 87 -9.01 -1.30 -8.33
CA TYR A 87 -9.42 -2.16 -7.22
C TYR A 87 -10.76 -2.81 -7.50
N LEU A 88 -11.77 -2.07 -7.95
CA LEU A 88 -13.09 -2.63 -8.27
C LEU A 88 -12.99 -3.72 -9.35
N VAL A 89 -12.17 -3.51 -10.37
CA VAL A 89 -11.92 -4.49 -11.43
C VAL A 89 -11.19 -5.73 -10.89
N ALA A 90 -10.08 -5.53 -10.17
CA ALA A 90 -9.29 -6.62 -9.59
C ALA A 90 -10.09 -7.42 -8.56
N HIS A 91 -10.85 -6.73 -7.71
CA HIS A 91 -11.72 -7.33 -6.72
C HIS A 91 -12.77 -8.22 -7.40
N ARG A 92 -13.44 -7.71 -8.44
CA ARG A 92 -14.41 -8.51 -9.21
C ARG A 92 -13.80 -9.77 -9.84
N ALA A 93 -12.54 -9.71 -10.28
CA ALA A 93 -11.84 -10.86 -10.85
C ALA A 93 -11.40 -11.89 -9.79
N ILE A 94 -11.08 -11.45 -8.58
CA ILE A 94 -10.47 -12.28 -7.52
C ILE A 94 -11.51 -12.86 -6.56
N PHE A 95 -12.65 -12.18 -6.35
CA PHE A 95 -13.62 -12.50 -5.30
C PHE A 95 -14.33 -13.86 -5.46
N ALA A 96 -14.14 -14.56 -6.58
CA ALA A 96 -14.69 -15.90 -6.78
C ALA A 96 -14.01 -17.01 -5.93
N PHE A 97 -12.89 -16.75 -5.25
CA PHE A 97 -12.06 -17.78 -4.60
C PHE A 97 -11.45 -17.32 -3.26
N SER A 98 -12.25 -17.00 -2.25
CA SER A 98 -11.77 -16.53 -0.95
C SER A 98 -12.35 -17.35 0.20
N ASP A 99 -11.60 -18.34 0.68
CA ASP A 99 -11.89 -19.00 1.96
C ASP A 99 -11.27 -18.19 3.11
N GLY A 100 -11.98 -18.11 4.24
CA GLY A 100 -11.60 -17.27 5.38
C GLY A 100 -10.24 -17.67 5.95
N GLY A 101 -9.32 -16.71 6.01
CA GLY A 101 -7.98 -16.96 6.53
C GLY A 101 -7.90 -16.92 8.06
N GLY A 102 -7.15 -17.85 8.65
CA GLY A 102 -6.87 -17.86 10.08
C GLY A 102 -5.99 -16.69 10.55
N VAL A 103 -5.75 -16.58 11.86
CA VAL A 103 -5.00 -15.47 12.47
C VAL A 103 -3.59 -15.31 11.87
N VAL A 104 -2.89 -16.41 11.61
CA VAL A 104 -1.55 -16.34 11.01
C VAL A 104 -1.60 -15.78 9.58
N GLN A 105 -2.57 -16.22 8.77
CA GLN A 105 -2.80 -15.74 7.41
C GLN A 105 -3.12 -14.25 7.38
N SER A 106 -3.94 -13.76 8.32
CA SER A 106 -4.24 -12.33 8.42
C SER A 106 -3.01 -11.46 8.77
N LEU A 107 -2.14 -11.94 9.65
CA LEU A 107 -0.92 -11.21 10.02
C LEU A 107 0.06 -11.13 8.85
N ILE A 108 0.21 -12.23 8.11
CA ILE A 108 1.03 -12.26 6.89
C ILE A 108 0.41 -11.30 5.85
N THR A 109 -0.91 -11.30 5.69
CA THR A 109 -1.62 -10.39 4.76
C THR A 109 -1.37 -8.93 5.11
N GLY A 110 -1.56 -8.54 6.38
CA GLY A 110 -1.33 -7.17 6.83
C GLY A 110 0.12 -6.72 6.62
N THR A 111 1.08 -7.60 6.91
CA THR A 111 2.51 -7.31 6.72
C THR A 111 2.86 -7.16 5.25
N ALA A 112 2.49 -8.12 4.40
CA ALA A 112 2.77 -8.07 2.97
C ALA A 112 2.07 -6.86 2.31
N ALA A 113 0.84 -6.56 2.71
CA ALA A 113 0.10 -5.41 2.21
C ALA A 113 0.75 -4.08 2.58
N VAL A 114 1.18 -3.91 3.83
CA VAL A 114 1.84 -2.64 4.22
C VAL A 114 3.17 -2.46 3.47
N ILE A 115 3.91 -3.54 3.22
CA ILE A 115 5.16 -3.48 2.45
C ILE A 115 4.87 -2.97 1.03
N VAL A 116 3.87 -3.55 0.35
CA VAL A 116 3.47 -3.07 -0.99
C VAL A 116 3.06 -1.60 -0.95
N LEU A 117 2.25 -1.21 0.04
CA LEU A 117 1.79 0.16 0.21
C LEU A 117 2.97 1.14 0.39
N VAL A 118 3.89 0.86 1.32
CA VAL A 118 5.07 1.71 1.58
C VAL A 118 5.94 1.80 0.33
N VAL A 119 6.21 0.67 -0.30
CA VAL A 119 7.03 0.63 -1.52
C VAL A 119 6.40 1.50 -2.61
N ILE A 120 5.10 1.35 -2.88
CA ILE A 120 4.39 2.16 -3.87
C ILE A 120 4.34 3.64 -3.48
N TRP A 121 4.13 3.95 -2.20
CA TRP A 121 4.15 5.32 -1.68
C TRP A 121 5.45 6.04 -2.02
N LEU A 122 6.60 5.40 -1.78
CA LEU A 122 7.93 5.93 -2.10
C LEU A 122 8.20 6.11 -3.61
N GLN A 123 7.29 5.65 -4.49
CA GLN A 123 7.45 5.78 -5.93
C GLN A 123 6.61 6.87 -6.56
N VAL A 124 5.55 7.30 -5.86
CA VAL A 124 4.61 8.29 -6.34
C VAL A 124 5.01 9.63 -5.75
N PRO A 125 5.60 10.56 -6.53
CA PRO A 125 6.10 11.83 -5.99
C PRO A 125 5.01 12.65 -5.29
N ALA A 126 3.76 12.56 -5.78
CA ALA A 126 2.62 13.19 -5.16
C ALA A 126 2.33 12.65 -3.75
N LEU A 127 2.50 11.35 -3.49
CA LEU A 127 2.30 10.78 -2.15
C LEU A 127 3.47 11.10 -1.22
N GLU A 128 4.69 11.08 -1.73
CA GLU A 128 5.88 11.48 -0.98
C GLU A 128 5.80 12.94 -0.52
N SER A 129 5.17 13.82 -1.30
CA SER A 129 4.89 15.20 -0.90
C SER A 129 3.87 15.34 0.24
N LEU A 130 2.97 14.35 0.41
CA LEU A 130 1.99 14.32 1.51
C LEU A 130 2.61 13.82 2.81
N TRP A 131 3.43 12.77 2.72
CA TRP A 131 4.19 12.23 3.84
C TRP A 131 5.55 11.77 3.36
N TYR A 132 6.59 12.43 3.86
CA TYR A 132 7.98 12.08 3.62
C TYR A 132 8.46 11.13 4.70
N PHE A 133 8.70 9.87 4.34
CA PHE A 133 9.27 8.88 5.25
C PHE A 133 10.74 9.19 5.54
N GLY A 134 11.21 9.00 6.76
CA GLY A 134 12.60 9.23 7.14
C GLY A 134 13.59 8.24 6.51
N ASP A 135 14.88 8.58 6.60
CA ASP A 135 15.99 7.87 5.94
C ASP A 135 16.04 6.38 6.23
N GLN A 136 15.63 5.95 7.43
CA GLN A 136 15.60 4.54 7.81
C GLN A 136 14.62 3.73 6.93
N VAL A 137 13.39 4.23 6.77
CA VAL A 137 12.36 3.57 5.96
C VAL A 137 12.76 3.59 4.49
N GLN A 138 13.30 4.71 4.02
CA GLN A 138 13.83 4.80 2.65
C GLN A 138 15.02 3.86 2.41
N THR A 139 15.87 3.61 3.41
CA THR A 139 16.98 2.65 3.29
C THR A 139 16.47 1.23 3.17
N VAL A 140 15.43 0.86 3.95
CA VAL A 140 14.86 -0.49 3.95
C VAL A 140 14.03 -0.76 2.69
N PHE A 141 13.13 0.15 2.33
CA PHE A 141 12.16 -0.01 1.22
C PHE A 141 12.55 0.72 -0.06
N GLY A 142 13.76 1.27 -0.10
CA GLY A 142 14.26 2.06 -1.21
C GLY A 142 14.54 1.28 -2.48
N THR A 143 15.05 1.99 -3.48
CA THR A 143 15.19 1.53 -4.86
C THR A 143 15.98 0.23 -4.99
N ALA A 144 17.00 0.00 -4.15
CA ALA A 144 17.87 -1.18 -4.22
C ALA A 144 17.14 -2.50 -3.93
N TYR A 145 16.20 -2.50 -2.98
CA TYR A 145 15.50 -3.71 -2.51
C TYR A 145 14.04 -3.78 -2.93
N ARG A 146 13.54 -2.73 -3.57
CA ARG A 146 12.15 -2.58 -4.01
C ARG A 146 11.59 -3.81 -4.72
N PHE A 147 12.32 -4.30 -5.73
CA PHE A 147 11.88 -5.44 -6.53
C PHE A 147 11.67 -6.67 -5.65
N TRP A 148 12.62 -6.96 -4.77
CA TRP A 148 12.56 -8.09 -3.85
C TRP A 148 11.43 -7.96 -2.83
N TRP A 149 11.18 -6.76 -2.31
CA TRP A 149 10.06 -6.51 -1.41
C TRP A 149 8.70 -6.77 -2.07
N LEU A 150 8.52 -6.32 -3.32
CA LEU A 150 7.29 -6.58 -4.07
C LEU A 150 7.13 -8.07 -4.36
N VAL A 151 8.16 -8.75 -4.84
CA VAL A 151 8.13 -10.19 -5.13
C VAL A 151 7.79 -10.98 -3.87
N ALA A 152 8.49 -10.74 -2.75
CA ALA A 152 8.24 -11.41 -1.49
C ALA A 152 6.81 -11.16 -0.98
N SER A 153 6.32 -9.92 -1.09
CA SER A 153 4.97 -9.56 -0.64
C SER A 153 3.89 -10.20 -1.49
N TYR A 154 4.04 -10.22 -2.82
CA TYR A 154 3.06 -10.90 -3.69
C TYR A 154 3.11 -12.42 -3.55
N ALA A 155 4.29 -13.01 -3.34
CA ALA A 155 4.41 -14.43 -3.02
C ALA A 155 3.70 -14.77 -1.70
N ALA A 156 3.88 -13.93 -0.67
CA ALA A 156 3.19 -14.10 0.62
C ALA A 156 1.67 -13.96 0.48
N LEU A 157 1.19 -12.95 -0.25
CA LEU A 157 -0.25 -12.77 -0.53
C LEU A 157 -0.84 -13.91 -1.34
N ALA A 158 -0.08 -14.48 -2.29
CA ALA A 158 -0.50 -15.65 -3.07
C ALA A 158 -0.58 -16.90 -2.20
N PHE A 159 0.42 -17.14 -1.34
CA PHE A 159 0.45 -18.28 -0.41
C PHE A 159 -0.68 -18.24 0.62
N VAL A 160 -0.98 -17.06 1.15
CA VAL A 160 -2.05 -16.91 2.14
C VAL A 160 -3.45 -17.06 1.53
N ARG A 161 -3.55 -16.90 0.21
CA ARG A 161 -4.78 -17.09 -0.54
C ARG A 161 -5.03 -18.56 -0.92
N SER A 162 -3.97 -19.37 -1.10
CA SER A 162 -4.07 -20.79 -1.45
C SER A 162 -4.47 -21.65 -0.26
#